data_AF-A0AAI8XLY1-F1
#
_entry.id   AF-A0AAI8XLY1-F1
#
_cell.length_a   1.000
_cell.length_b   1.000
_cell.length_c   1.000
_cell.angle_alpha   90.00
_cell.angle_beta   90.00
_cell.angle_gamma   90.00
#
_symmetry.space_group_name_H-M   'P 1'
#
loop_
_entity.id
_entity.type
_entity.pdbx_description
1 polymer ?
#
loop_
_entity_poly.entity_id
_entity_poly.type
_entity_poly.pdbx_seq_one_letter_code
_entity_poly.pdbx_strand_id
1 'polypeptide(L)'
;MDQNTAWSTDEVRQFAGKAYAAGQKLAGAAGWSNTGATQTLLWGDFQGSGRTPYRVQVNLVGPTYKCSCPSRQFPCKHVVGLVLRWCGGSVDASAAPAGAIEATPAAPKAPREVSEKTIAARQRSVAEGLQQLDRWIEDQIRNGIAGISTDPYAGWSEPIAKRMVDAKAPGLAGWLRNLPGYLTHDEWPRMIIEDLGLMRLLTDAYRTIDSLPAETAAAVRRHIGFTVARAEVLATEPVSDTWQVLGYAETLEDRYTTRRMWLSGSATGLLLSVQSTAPSGASFDNRLTPGREFTGGVYLYPGGPSSFRVAIPDGDVPTTPIERLAVTGTGIDAALAGRARALAVDPWLLRFPAVVTARPVQQAKPKRRYLVDADGSALPAICDDDRWARLQAGSGGRLQPVLVEITRDGVDPLSLLSDAPPSRLTGPAVTAL
;
A
#
# COMPACT_ATOMS: atom_id res chain seq x y z
N MET A 1 -35.42 -8.09 11.16
CA MET A 1 -33.96 -8.10 10.91
C MET A 1 -33.77 -7.27 9.67
N ASP A 2 -33.26 -6.05 9.85
CA ASP A 2 -33.28 -5.03 8.82
C ASP A 2 -32.29 -5.36 7.71
N GLN A 3 -32.70 -5.21 6.45
CA GLN A 3 -31.90 -5.41 5.23
C GLN A 3 -30.77 -4.38 5.06
N ASN A 4 -30.33 -3.72 6.13
CA ASN A 4 -29.46 -2.55 6.12
C ASN A 4 -27.95 -2.89 6.27
N THR A 5 -27.57 -4.15 6.11
CA THR A 5 -26.19 -4.67 6.25
C THR A 5 -25.64 -5.33 4.98
N ALA A 6 -26.36 -5.29 3.85
CA ALA A 6 -25.85 -5.77 2.58
C ALA A 6 -24.80 -4.79 2.01
N TRP A 7 -23.74 -5.33 1.39
CA TRP A 7 -22.76 -4.50 0.70
C TRP A 7 -23.42 -3.68 -0.43
N SER A 8 -23.04 -2.42 -0.53
CA SER A 8 -23.38 -1.52 -1.63
C SER A 8 -22.84 -2.02 -2.97
N THR A 9 -23.39 -1.51 -4.07
CA THR A 9 -22.95 -1.89 -5.41
C THR A 9 -21.46 -1.59 -5.65
N ASP A 10 -20.95 -0.51 -5.05
CA ASP A 10 -19.55 -0.11 -5.18
C ASP A 10 -18.62 -1.01 -4.36
N GLU A 11 -19.01 -1.41 -3.14
CA GLU A 11 -18.27 -2.40 -2.34
C GLU A 11 -18.17 -3.75 -3.07
N VAL A 12 -19.26 -4.19 -3.72
CA VAL A 12 -19.24 -5.44 -4.49
C VAL A 12 -18.36 -5.31 -5.75
N ARG A 13 -18.34 -4.15 -6.41
CA ARG A 13 -17.44 -3.90 -7.56
C ARG A 13 -15.99 -3.90 -7.15
N GLN A 14 -15.66 -3.24 -6.03
CA GLN A 14 -14.32 -3.21 -5.47
C GLN A 14 -13.85 -4.62 -5.07
N PHE A 15 -14.73 -5.40 -4.42
CA PHE A 15 -14.46 -6.79 -4.08
C PHE A 15 -14.24 -7.67 -5.32
N ALA A 16 -15.10 -7.54 -6.33
CA ALA A 16 -15.14 -8.44 -7.47
C ALA A 16 -14.03 -8.19 -8.51
N GLY A 17 -13.53 -6.96 -8.64
CA GLY A 17 -12.56 -6.57 -9.66
C GLY A 17 -12.92 -7.09 -11.06
N LYS A 18 -11.96 -7.75 -11.73
CA LYS A 18 -12.15 -8.32 -13.08
C LYS A 18 -13.19 -9.45 -13.14
N ALA A 19 -13.62 -10.01 -12.01
CA ALA A 19 -14.61 -11.10 -11.96
C ALA A 19 -16.06 -10.58 -11.92
N TYR A 20 -16.29 -9.27 -11.79
CA TYR A 20 -17.63 -8.68 -11.62
C TYR A 20 -18.62 -9.12 -12.71
N ALA A 21 -18.28 -8.92 -13.98
CA ALA A 21 -19.16 -9.27 -15.11
C ALA A 21 -19.44 -10.78 -15.19
N ALA A 22 -18.47 -11.63 -14.84
CA ALA A 22 -18.64 -13.08 -14.84
C ALA A 22 -19.47 -13.56 -13.64
N GLY A 23 -19.32 -12.93 -12.47
CA GLY A 23 -20.11 -13.21 -11.28
C GLY A 23 -21.55 -12.73 -11.40
N GLN A 24 -21.80 -11.61 -12.06
CA GLN A 24 -23.15 -11.09 -12.31
C GLN A 24 -24.02 -12.09 -13.09
N LYS A 25 -23.44 -12.79 -14.06
CA LYS A 25 -24.12 -13.86 -14.81
C LYS A 25 -24.52 -15.04 -13.91
N LEU A 26 -23.81 -15.27 -12.80
CA LEU A 26 -24.09 -16.37 -11.88
C LEU A 26 -25.03 -16.00 -10.74
N ALA A 27 -25.17 -14.71 -10.40
CA ALA A 27 -26.00 -14.27 -9.29
C ALA A 27 -27.47 -14.74 -9.41
N GLY A 28 -28.03 -14.67 -10.62
CA GLY A 28 -29.39 -15.12 -10.95
C GLY A 28 -29.49 -16.54 -11.54
N ALA A 29 -28.40 -17.29 -11.62
CA ALA A 29 -28.42 -18.62 -12.25
C ALA A 29 -29.08 -19.66 -11.36
N ALA A 30 -29.81 -20.62 -11.97
CA ALA A 30 -30.49 -21.73 -11.29
C ALA A 30 -29.55 -22.78 -10.66
N GLY A 31 -28.22 -22.56 -10.73
CA GLY A 31 -27.21 -23.49 -10.22
C GLY A 31 -26.92 -23.37 -8.72
N TRP A 32 -27.53 -22.42 -8.01
CA TRP A 32 -27.31 -22.23 -6.57
C TRP A 32 -28.19 -23.15 -5.73
N SER A 33 -27.59 -23.79 -4.73
CA SER A 33 -28.28 -24.54 -3.69
C SER A 33 -27.59 -24.34 -2.33
N ASN A 34 -28.24 -24.76 -1.24
CA ASN A 34 -27.72 -24.66 0.13
C ASN A 34 -27.18 -23.26 0.51
N THR A 35 -27.80 -22.20 -0.01
CA THR A 35 -27.38 -20.82 0.28
C THR A 35 -27.87 -20.39 1.65
N GLY A 36 -27.04 -19.66 2.39
CA GLY A 36 -27.45 -19.01 3.63
C GLY A 36 -26.47 -17.94 4.07
N ALA A 37 -26.93 -17.07 4.96
CA ALA A 37 -26.11 -16.03 5.56
C ALA A 37 -26.30 -15.92 7.08
N THR A 38 -25.24 -15.57 7.80
CA THR A 38 -25.28 -14.97 9.14
C THR A 38 -24.85 -13.51 9.04
N GLN A 39 -24.68 -12.83 10.18
CA GLN A 39 -24.06 -11.50 10.20
C GLN A 39 -22.61 -11.49 9.69
N THR A 40 -21.92 -12.64 9.71
CA THR A 40 -20.48 -12.70 9.49
C THR A 40 -20.05 -13.69 8.42
N LEU A 41 -20.95 -14.54 7.93
CA LEU A 41 -20.64 -15.60 6.97
C LEU A 41 -21.75 -15.71 5.94
N LEU A 42 -21.35 -15.87 4.69
CA LEU A 42 -22.20 -16.17 3.55
C LEU A 42 -21.71 -17.48 2.92
N TRP A 43 -22.62 -18.40 2.60
CA TRP A 43 -22.26 -19.68 1.97
C TRP A 43 -23.29 -20.09 0.92
N GLY A 44 -22.86 -21.01 0.06
CA GLY A 44 -23.70 -21.63 -0.96
C GLY A 44 -22.93 -22.66 -1.77
N ASP A 45 -23.66 -23.60 -2.37
CA ASP A 45 -23.14 -24.58 -3.30
C ASP A 45 -23.56 -24.19 -4.73
N PHE A 46 -22.62 -24.21 -5.67
CA PHE A 46 -22.88 -23.88 -7.07
C PHE A 46 -22.65 -25.09 -7.98
N GLN A 47 -23.69 -25.53 -8.69
CA GLN A 47 -23.61 -26.61 -9.67
C GLN A 47 -22.84 -26.15 -10.92
N GLY A 48 -21.57 -26.53 -11.00
CA GLY A 48 -20.71 -26.33 -12.16
C GLY A 48 -20.87 -27.45 -13.20
N SER A 49 -19.88 -27.54 -14.10
CA SER A 49 -19.82 -28.58 -15.15
C SER A 49 -19.42 -29.98 -14.64
N GLY A 50 -19.04 -30.10 -13.36
CA GLY A 50 -18.68 -31.37 -12.72
C GLY A 50 -19.82 -31.98 -11.90
N ARG A 51 -19.66 -33.25 -11.49
CA ARG A 51 -20.67 -33.97 -10.70
C ARG A 51 -20.86 -33.42 -9.27
N THR A 52 -19.82 -32.82 -8.70
CA THR A 52 -19.85 -32.27 -7.34
C THR A 52 -19.99 -30.75 -7.40
N PRO A 53 -21.00 -30.15 -6.73
CA PRO A 53 -21.13 -28.70 -6.64
C PRO A 53 -19.90 -28.03 -6.03
N TYR A 54 -19.59 -26.82 -6.49
CA TYR A 54 -18.55 -26.01 -5.89
C TYR A 54 -19.07 -25.37 -4.61
N ARG A 55 -18.44 -25.67 -3.49
CA ARG A 55 -18.76 -25.06 -2.21
C ARG A 55 -18.11 -23.68 -2.13
N VAL A 56 -18.91 -22.67 -1.82
CA VAL A 56 -18.53 -21.26 -1.75
C VAL A 56 -18.82 -20.75 -0.35
N GLN A 57 -17.85 -20.09 0.27
CA GLN A 57 -17.97 -19.46 1.57
C GLN A 57 -17.28 -18.10 1.53
N VAL A 58 -17.91 -17.08 2.10
CA VAL A 58 -17.44 -15.69 2.13
C VAL A 58 -17.64 -15.15 3.53
N ASN A 59 -16.60 -14.64 4.16
CA ASN A 59 -16.71 -13.91 5.41
C ASN A 59 -17.13 -12.46 5.10
N LEU A 60 -18.17 -11.99 5.79
CA LEU A 60 -18.80 -10.68 5.59
C LEU A 60 -18.17 -9.58 6.45
N VAL A 61 -17.44 -9.94 7.52
CA VAL A 61 -16.74 -9.01 8.44
C VAL A 61 -15.28 -8.79 8.03
N GLY A 62 -14.73 -9.70 7.24
CA GLY A 62 -13.45 -9.52 6.56
C GLY A 62 -13.42 -10.43 5.33
N PRO A 63 -12.89 -10.01 4.17
CA PRO A 63 -13.16 -10.67 2.89
C PRO A 63 -12.27 -11.92 2.66
N THR A 64 -12.24 -12.85 3.61
CA THR A 64 -11.75 -14.20 3.36
C THR A 64 -12.86 -15.00 2.68
N TYR A 65 -12.52 -15.65 1.56
CA TYR A 65 -13.45 -16.50 0.84
C TYR A 65 -12.77 -17.80 0.44
N LYS A 66 -13.55 -18.86 0.38
CA LYS A 66 -13.13 -20.17 -0.10
C LYS A 66 -14.10 -20.63 -1.16
N CYS A 67 -13.57 -21.06 -2.29
CA CYS A 67 -14.34 -21.74 -3.31
C CYS A 67 -13.60 -23.00 -3.75
N SER A 68 -14.29 -24.14 -3.83
CA SER A 68 -13.68 -25.40 -4.29
C SER A 68 -13.53 -25.50 -5.82
N CYS A 69 -13.83 -24.43 -6.57
CA CYS A 69 -13.68 -24.45 -8.02
C CYS A 69 -12.21 -24.35 -8.46
N PRO A 70 -11.81 -24.93 -9.61
CA PRO A 70 -10.42 -24.95 -10.09
C PRO A 70 -9.96 -23.61 -10.72
N SER A 71 -10.70 -22.51 -10.53
CA SER A 71 -10.38 -21.20 -11.11
C SER A 71 -9.02 -20.70 -10.62
N ARG A 72 -8.22 -20.10 -11.51
CA ARG A 72 -6.99 -19.37 -11.16
C ARG A 72 -7.20 -17.86 -10.98
N GLN A 73 -8.42 -17.38 -11.24
CA GLN A 73 -8.85 -15.99 -11.01
C GLN A 73 -9.57 -15.90 -9.66
N PHE A 74 -9.13 -14.97 -8.81
CA PHE A 74 -9.61 -14.76 -7.44
C PHE A 74 -9.96 -13.27 -7.19
N PRO A 75 -11.12 -12.96 -6.57
CA PRO A 75 -12.22 -13.88 -6.28
C PRO A 75 -12.77 -14.47 -7.58
N CYS A 76 -13.16 -15.75 -7.54
CA CYS A 76 -13.69 -16.41 -8.73
C CYS A 76 -15.13 -15.94 -8.97
N LYS A 77 -15.66 -16.20 -10.18
CA LYS A 77 -17.04 -15.86 -10.53
C LYS A 77 -18.10 -16.44 -9.57
N HIS A 78 -17.82 -17.57 -8.90
CA HIS A 78 -18.76 -18.16 -7.93
C HIS A 78 -18.79 -17.38 -6.62
N VAL A 79 -17.64 -16.97 -6.10
CA VAL A 79 -17.53 -16.11 -4.91
C VAL A 79 -18.27 -14.79 -5.15
N VAL A 80 -17.98 -14.14 -6.28
CA VAL A 80 -18.65 -12.89 -6.66
C VAL A 80 -20.14 -13.09 -6.91
N GLY A 81 -20.52 -14.19 -7.58
CA GLY A 81 -21.93 -14.51 -7.84
C GLY A 81 -22.73 -14.72 -6.56
N LEU A 82 -22.16 -15.35 -5.54
CA LEU A 82 -22.81 -15.55 -4.24
C LEU A 82 -23.01 -14.21 -3.50
N VAL A 83 -21.99 -13.36 -3.48
CA VAL A 83 -22.08 -12.01 -2.88
C VAL A 83 -23.15 -11.18 -3.58
N LEU A 84 -23.16 -11.14 -4.91
CA LEU A 84 -24.17 -10.42 -5.69
C LEU A 84 -25.58 -10.97 -5.44
N ARG A 85 -25.74 -12.27 -5.27
CA ARG A 85 -27.02 -12.90 -4.93
C ARG A 85 -27.51 -12.49 -3.54
N TRP A 86 -26.61 -12.41 -2.56
CA TRP A 86 -26.91 -11.93 -1.21
C TRP A 86 -27.30 -10.45 -1.21
N CYS A 87 -26.52 -9.59 -1.88
CA CYS A 87 -26.86 -8.16 -2.05
C CYS A 87 -28.19 -7.96 -2.80
N GLY A 88 -28.56 -8.87 -3.70
CA GLY A 88 -29.85 -8.90 -4.39
C GLY A 88 -31.00 -9.47 -3.56
N GLY A 89 -30.82 -9.73 -2.26
CA GLY A 89 -31.85 -10.23 -1.35
C GLY A 89 -32.29 -11.68 -1.62
N SER A 90 -31.51 -12.45 -2.39
CA SER A 90 -31.85 -13.81 -2.82
C SER A 90 -31.15 -14.91 -2.01
N VAL A 91 -30.69 -14.58 -0.79
CA VAL A 91 -30.09 -15.50 0.18
C VAL A 91 -30.67 -15.21 1.56
N ASP A 92 -31.30 -16.22 2.16
CA ASP A 92 -31.94 -16.10 3.47
C ASP A 92 -30.95 -16.20 4.63
N ALA A 93 -31.29 -15.57 5.75
CA ALA A 93 -30.56 -15.73 7.00
C ALA A 93 -30.79 -17.14 7.57
N SER A 94 -29.73 -17.84 7.97
CA SER A 94 -29.80 -19.20 8.51
C SER A 94 -28.66 -19.46 9.49
N ALA A 95 -28.74 -20.54 10.28
CA ALA A 95 -27.64 -20.98 11.13
C ALA A 95 -26.51 -21.56 10.26
N ALA A 96 -25.26 -21.22 10.59
CA ALA A 96 -24.10 -21.69 9.83
C ALA A 96 -23.96 -23.22 9.92
N PRO A 97 -23.63 -23.91 8.81
CA PRO A 97 -23.41 -25.35 8.84
C PRO A 97 -22.13 -25.73 9.60
N ALA A 98 -22.12 -26.90 10.23
CA ALA A 98 -20.94 -27.45 10.91
C ALA A 98 -19.78 -27.63 9.90
N GLY A 99 -18.60 -27.06 10.21
CA GLY A 99 -17.44 -27.06 9.30
C GLY A 99 -17.38 -25.86 8.32
N ALA A 100 -18.16 -24.80 8.58
CA ALA A 100 -17.97 -23.49 7.99
C ALA A 100 -16.54 -22.94 8.26
N ILE A 101 -16.11 -21.92 7.51
CA ILE A 101 -14.87 -21.21 7.82
C ILE A 101 -15.01 -20.63 9.23
N GLU A 102 -14.42 -21.28 10.23
CA GLU A 102 -14.09 -20.63 11.49
C GLU A 102 -12.95 -19.66 11.18
N ALA A 103 -13.30 -18.39 11.03
CA ALA A 103 -12.34 -17.30 10.99
C ALA A 103 -11.80 -17.10 12.42
N THR A 104 -10.98 -18.03 12.91
CA THR A 104 -9.98 -17.65 13.90
C THR A 104 -8.94 -16.82 13.16
N PRO A 105 -8.84 -15.49 13.38
CA PRO A 105 -7.58 -14.83 13.10
C PRO A 105 -6.51 -15.64 13.83
N ALA A 106 -5.44 -16.03 13.13
CA ALA A 106 -4.28 -16.59 13.80
C ALA A 106 -3.91 -15.57 14.88
N ALA A 107 -4.12 -15.94 16.15
CA ALA A 107 -3.77 -15.07 17.26
C ALA A 107 -2.31 -14.65 17.04
N PRO A 108 -1.99 -13.35 17.09
CA PRO A 108 -0.61 -12.91 16.96
C PRO A 108 0.18 -13.70 17.99
N LYS A 109 1.14 -14.51 17.53
CA LYS A 109 2.05 -15.20 18.43
C LYS A 109 2.63 -14.14 19.34
N ALA A 110 2.43 -14.29 20.65
CA ALA A 110 2.97 -13.37 21.64
C ALA A 110 4.45 -13.12 21.30
N PRO A 111 4.93 -11.86 21.39
CA PRO A 111 6.33 -11.54 21.10
C PRO A 111 7.22 -12.49 21.88
N ARG A 112 7.95 -13.35 21.16
CA ARG A 112 8.89 -14.24 21.81
C ARG A 112 10.06 -13.36 22.23
N GLU A 113 10.36 -13.29 23.53
CA GLU A 113 11.56 -12.61 24.00
C GLU A 113 12.77 -13.14 23.22
N VAL A 114 13.36 -12.25 22.42
CA VAL A 114 14.56 -12.55 21.64
C VAL A 114 15.74 -12.28 22.55
N SER A 115 16.56 -13.30 22.80
CA SER A 115 17.73 -13.12 23.65
C SER A 115 18.69 -12.07 23.08
N GLU A 116 19.36 -11.32 23.94
CA GLU A 116 20.38 -10.33 23.57
C GLU A 116 21.45 -10.94 22.65
N LYS A 117 21.83 -12.21 22.90
CA LYS A 117 22.75 -12.97 22.06
C LYS A 117 22.25 -13.12 20.62
N THR A 118 20.95 -13.30 20.41
CA THR A 118 20.35 -13.43 19.08
C THR A 118 20.32 -12.08 18.36
N ILE A 119 20.05 -10.99 19.09
CA ILE A 119 20.11 -9.62 18.56
C ILE A 119 21.54 -9.29 18.13
N ALA A 120 22.53 -9.54 18.99
CA ALA A 120 23.94 -9.31 18.70
C ALA A 120 24.45 -10.17 17.53
N ALA A 121 24.01 -11.43 17.44
CA ALA A 121 24.32 -12.30 16.30
C ALA A 121 23.76 -11.73 14.99
N ARG A 122 22.50 -11.27 14.98
CA ARG A 122 21.90 -10.62 13.81
C ARG A 122 22.65 -9.36 13.41
N GLN A 123 22.99 -8.50 14.37
CA GLN A 123 23.76 -7.26 14.10
C GLN A 123 25.12 -7.58 13.49
N ARG A 124 25.82 -8.59 14.00
CA ARG A 124 27.10 -9.05 13.43
C ARG A 124 26.94 -9.55 11.99
N SER A 125 25.96 -10.40 11.73
CA SER A 125 25.69 -10.90 10.37
C SER A 125 25.37 -9.77 9.39
N VAL A 126 24.59 -8.77 9.82
CA VAL A 126 24.30 -7.58 9.01
C VAL A 126 25.60 -6.82 8.73
N ALA A 127 26.38 -6.50 9.76
CA ALA A 127 27.64 -5.76 9.60
C ALA A 127 28.63 -6.45 8.65
N GLU A 128 28.79 -7.78 8.75
CA GLU A 128 29.64 -8.58 7.84
C GLU A 128 29.10 -8.58 6.40
N GLY A 129 27.78 -8.61 6.23
CA GLY A 129 27.14 -8.48 4.92
C GLY A 129 27.39 -7.12 4.30
N LEU A 130 27.22 -6.04 5.06
CA LEU A 130 27.45 -4.68 4.57
C LEU A 130 28.91 -4.44 4.17
N GLN A 131 29.88 -5.03 4.87
CA GLN A 131 31.29 -4.99 4.45
C GLN A 131 31.55 -5.73 3.12
N GLN A 132 30.77 -6.77 2.81
CA GLN A 132 30.84 -7.42 1.50
C GLN A 132 30.19 -6.55 0.41
N LEU A 133 29.06 -5.92 0.73
CA LEU A 133 28.39 -4.99 -0.18
C LEU A 133 29.30 -3.80 -0.52
N ASP A 134 29.97 -3.21 0.46
CA ASP A 134 30.91 -2.11 0.24
C ASP A 134 32.03 -2.46 -0.73
N ARG A 135 32.68 -3.61 -0.52
CA ARG A 135 33.74 -4.09 -1.42
C ARG A 135 33.19 -4.32 -2.82
N TRP A 136 32.01 -4.92 -2.93
CA TRP A 136 31.36 -5.12 -4.22
C TRP A 136 31.05 -3.79 -4.93
N ILE A 137 30.56 -2.77 -4.21
CA ILE A 137 30.34 -1.41 -4.75
C ILE A 137 31.67 -0.81 -5.22
N GLU A 138 32.72 -0.87 -4.40
CA GLU A 138 34.06 -0.37 -4.75
C GLU A 138 34.62 -1.05 -6.02
N ASP A 139 34.39 -2.35 -6.18
CA ASP A 139 34.75 -3.09 -7.38
C ASP A 139 33.96 -2.62 -8.61
N GLN A 140 32.67 -2.29 -8.46
CA GLN A 140 31.87 -1.74 -9.57
C GLN A 140 32.43 -0.39 -10.04
N ILE A 141 32.79 0.48 -9.10
CA ILE A 141 33.33 1.80 -9.42
C ILE A 141 34.73 1.69 -10.03
N ARG A 142 35.59 0.83 -9.49
CA ARG A 142 36.97 0.61 -9.97
C ARG A 142 37.01 0.07 -11.39
N ASN A 143 36.16 -0.92 -11.69
CA ASN A 143 36.15 -1.60 -12.99
C ASN A 143 35.29 -0.85 -14.03
N GLY A 144 34.47 0.11 -13.58
CA GLY A 144 33.49 0.80 -14.40
C GLY A 144 32.23 -0.03 -14.63
N ILE A 145 31.11 0.66 -14.82
CA ILE A 145 29.77 0.05 -14.93
C ILE A 145 29.36 -0.29 -16.38
N ALA A 146 30.16 0.08 -17.38
CA ALA A 146 29.84 -0.14 -18.80
C ALA A 146 29.71 -1.63 -19.17
N GLY A 147 30.35 -2.54 -18.42
CA GLY A 147 30.36 -3.99 -18.68
C GLY A 147 29.16 -4.77 -18.10
N ILE A 148 28.17 -4.13 -17.49
CA ILE A 148 27.05 -4.79 -16.78
C ILE A 148 26.13 -5.61 -17.71
N SER A 149 26.22 -5.45 -19.04
CA SER A 149 25.17 -5.87 -19.97
C SER A 149 25.14 -7.35 -20.41
N THR A 150 26.04 -8.24 -19.97
CA THR A 150 26.07 -9.64 -20.47
C THR A 150 25.13 -10.58 -19.72
N ASP A 151 24.97 -10.41 -18.41
CA ASP A 151 23.98 -11.11 -17.57
C ASP A 151 23.69 -10.28 -16.30
N PRO A 152 22.94 -9.16 -16.44
CA PRO A 152 22.80 -8.19 -15.37
C PRO A 152 21.96 -8.70 -14.19
N TYR A 153 21.08 -9.67 -14.41
CA TYR A 153 20.26 -10.23 -13.33
C TYR A 153 21.00 -11.36 -12.60
N ALA A 154 21.31 -12.47 -13.28
CA ALA A 154 21.82 -13.67 -12.61
C ALA A 154 23.32 -13.58 -12.31
N GLY A 155 24.09 -12.94 -13.20
CA GLY A 155 25.55 -12.84 -13.10
C GLY A 155 26.04 -11.64 -12.27
N TRP A 156 25.31 -10.53 -12.28
CA TRP A 156 25.76 -9.28 -11.66
C TRP A 156 25.14 -8.98 -10.28
N SER A 157 23.82 -8.74 -10.21
CA SER A 157 23.21 -8.28 -8.96
C SER A 157 22.67 -9.39 -8.04
N GLU A 158 22.16 -10.50 -8.58
CA GLU A 158 21.58 -11.58 -7.77
C GLU A 158 22.59 -12.26 -6.81
N PRO A 159 23.88 -12.48 -7.18
CA PRO A 159 24.84 -13.10 -6.26
C PRO A 159 25.07 -12.27 -4.99
N ILE A 160 25.17 -10.95 -5.13
CA ILE A 160 25.31 -10.05 -3.97
C ILE A 160 23.97 -9.90 -3.22
N ALA A 161 22.83 -9.88 -3.91
CA ALA A 161 21.51 -9.86 -3.28
C ALA A 161 21.27 -11.10 -2.38
N LYS A 162 21.66 -12.30 -2.83
CA LYS A 162 21.59 -13.52 -2.00
C LYS A 162 22.43 -13.41 -0.73
N ARG A 163 23.66 -12.86 -0.84
CA ARG A 163 24.50 -12.58 0.33
C ARG A 163 23.82 -11.62 1.31
N MET A 164 23.09 -10.61 0.83
CA MET A 164 22.34 -9.71 1.71
C MET A 164 21.19 -10.42 2.43
N VAL A 165 20.51 -11.37 1.78
CA VAL A 165 19.51 -12.23 2.44
C VAL A 165 20.15 -13.07 3.56
N ASP A 166 21.28 -13.71 3.27
CA ASP A 166 22.02 -14.52 4.23
C ASP A 166 22.50 -13.68 5.43
N ALA A 167 22.95 -12.45 5.14
CA ALA A 167 23.36 -11.44 6.11
C ALA A 167 22.20 -10.78 6.89
N LYS A 168 20.94 -11.18 6.65
CA LYS A 168 19.75 -10.60 7.31
C LYS A 168 19.48 -9.13 6.96
N ALA A 169 19.86 -8.71 5.76
CA ALA A 169 19.60 -7.40 5.17
C ALA A 169 18.67 -7.49 3.93
N PRO A 170 17.42 -7.97 4.08
CA PRO A 170 16.53 -8.21 2.94
C PRO A 170 16.11 -6.95 2.19
N GLY A 171 16.15 -5.76 2.83
CA GLY A 171 15.85 -4.50 2.15
C GLY A 171 16.88 -4.18 1.06
N LEU A 172 18.17 -4.31 1.39
CA LEU A 172 19.27 -4.19 0.41
C LEU A 172 19.23 -5.27 -0.66
N ALA A 173 18.84 -6.50 -0.31
CA ALA A 173 18.65 -7.57 -1.29
C ALA A 173 17.57 -7.21 -2.33
N GLY A 174 16.43 -6.66 -1.89
CA GLY A 174 15.37 -6.19 -2.77
C GLY A 174 15.85 -5.03 -3.65
N TRP A 175 16.59 -4.09 -3.07
CA TRP A 175 17.15 -2.95 -3.81
C TRP A 175 18.12 -3.41 -4.92
N LEU A 176 19.08 -4.29 -4.61
CA LEU A 176 20.01 -4.86 -5.58
C LEU A 176 19.30 -5.58 -6.74
N ARG A 177 18.20 -6.28 -6.46
CA ARG A 177 17.39 -6.96 -7.49
C ARG A 177 16.68 -6.01 -8.44
N ASN A 178 16.46 -4.77 -8.03
CA ASN A 178 15.81 -3.75 -8.87
C ASN A 178 16.80 -3.02 -9.80
N LEU A 179 18.10 -2.99 -9.48
CA LEU A 179 19.11 -2.28 -10.27
C LEU A 179 19.09 -2.65 -11.77
N PRO A 180 19.02 -3.94 -12.18
CA PRO A 180 19.02 -4.28 -13.60
C PRO A 180 17.84 -3.68 -14.38
N GLY A 181 16.74 -3.34 -13.72
CA GLY A 181 15.59 -2.68 -14.35
C GLY A 181 15.96 -1.32 -14.95
N TYR A 182 16.94 -0.61 -14.38
CA TYR A 182 17.39 0.68 -14.89
C TYR A 182 18.08 0.61 -16.23
N LEU A 183 18.67 -0.55 -16.61
CA LEU A 183 19.39 -0.71 -17.89
C LEU A 183 18.50 -0.47 -19.13
N THR A 184 17.18 -0.46 -18.94
CA THR A 184 16.21 -0.11 -19.98
C THR A 184 16.04 1.40 -20.21
N HIS A 185 16.65 2.23 -19.36
CA HIS A 185 16.55 3.68 -19.39
C HIS A 185 17.78 4.33 -20.03
N ASP A 186 17.61 5.42 -20.77
CA ASP A 186 18.73 6.12 -21.42
C ASP A 186 19.76 6.65 -20.40
N GLU A 187 19.28 7.07 -19.24
CA GLU A 187 20.11 7.56 -18.12
C GLU A 187 20.55 6.46 -17.14
N TRP A 188 20.48 5.18 -17.52
CA TRP A 188 20.83 4.07 -16.64
C TRP A 188 22.17 4.23 -15.91
N PRO A 189 23.27 4.76 -16.51
CA PRO A 189 24.54 4.85 -15.80
C PRO A 189 24.44 5.76 -14.57
N ARG A 190 23.75 6.89 -14.73
CA ARG A 190 23.49 7.87 -13.66
C ARG A 190 22.68 7.22 -12.53
N MET A 191 21.59 6.55 -12.89
CA MET A 191 20.69 5.89 -11.92
C MET A 191 21.40 4.80 -11.11
N ILE A 192 22.20 3.96 -11.76
CA ILE A 192 22.98 2.91 -11.09
C ILE A 192 23.99 3.53 -10.11
N ILE A 193 24.76 4.55 -10.53
CA ILE A 193 25.76 5.19 -9.67
C ILE A 193 25.11 5.82 -8.44
N GLU A 194 23.97 6.49 -8.61
CA GLU A 194 23.25 7.12 -7.52
C GLU A 194 22.73 6.11 -6.51
N ASP A 195 22.17 4.99 -6.97
CA ASP A 195 21.72 3.92 -6.08
C ASP A 195 22.88 3.22 -5.37
N LEU A 196 24.00 2.97 -6.05
CA LEU A 196 25.22 2.47 -5.41
C LEU A 196 25.74 3.45 -4.34
N GLY A 197 25.69 4.76 -4.62
CA GLY A 197 26.05 5.81 -3.66
C GLY A 197 25.13 5.84 -2.45
N LEU A 198 23.82 5.71 -2.65
CA LEU A 198 22.86 5.64 -1.56
C LEU A 198 23.01 4.34 -0.74
N MET A 199 23.30 3.20 -1.37
CA MET A 199 23.63 1.95 -0.66
C MET A 199 24.89 2.11 0.20
N ARG A 200 25.93 2.77 -0.32
CA ARG A 200 27.14 3.07 0.45
C ARG A 200 26.84 3.98 1.63
N LEU A 201 26.04 5.04 1.42
CA LEU A 201 25.56 5.91 2.49
C LEU A 201 24.82 5.12 3.58
N LEU A 202 24.00 4.13 3.20
CA LEU A 202 23.27 3.29 4.15
C LEU A 202 24.21 2.40 4.96
N THR A 203 25.22 1.83 4.32
CA THR A 203 26.26 1.05 5.00
C THR A 203 27.04 1.91 6.00
N ASP A 204 27.44 3.12 5.60
CA ASP A 204 28.16 4.04 6.46
C ASP A 204 27.30 4.48 7.66
N ALA A 205 26.03 4.80 7.42
CA ALA A 205 25.09 5.15 8.47
C ALA A 205 24.85 3.99 9.46
N TYR A 206 24.80 2.74 8.98
CA TYR A 206 24.68 1.59 9.88
C TYR A 206 25.92 1.39 10.75
N ARG A 207 27.12 1.63 10.21
CA ARG A 207 28.38 1.52 10.98
C ARG A 207 28.42 2.49 12.15
N THR A 208 27.83 3.67 12.01
CA THR A 208 27.77 4.70 13.04
C THR A 208 26.39 4.81 13.68
N ILE A 209 25.56 3.76 13.62
CA ILE A 209 24.14 3.86 13.95
C ILE A 209 23.85 4.34 15.38
N ASP A 210 24.75 4.02 16.32
CA ASP A 210 24.59 4.38 17.73
C ASP A 210 24.87 5.87 18.00
N SER A 211 25.50 6.58 17.06
CA SER A 211 25.67 8.04 17.14
C SER A 211 24.62 8.83 16.36
N LEU A 212 23.71 8.17 15.64
CA LEU A 212 22.69 8.83 14.84
C LEU A 212 21.49 9.26 15.72
N PRO A 213 20.76 10.34 15.34
CA PRO A 213 19.46 10.64 15.92
C PRO A 213 18.53 9.42 15.83
N ALA A 214 17.69 9.23 16.85
CA ALA A 214 16.81 8.05 16.95
C ALA A 214 15.94 7.84 15.70
N GLU A 215 15.44 8.93 15.10
CA GLU A 215 14.65 8.86 13.87
C GLU A 215 15.44 8.35 12.66
N THR A 216 16.64 8.89 12.44
CA THR A 216 17.55 8.45 11.37
C THR A 216 18.02 7.02 11.60
N ALA A 217 18.34 6.65 12.84
CA ALA A 217 18.72 5.28 13.18
C ALA A 217 17.56 4.28 12.92
N ALA A 218 16.31 4.69 13.12
CA ALA A 218 15.15 3.89 12.77
C ALA A 218 14.96 3.79 11.24
N ALA A 219 15.20 4.87 10.49
CA ALA A 219 15.20 4.85 9.03
C ALA A 219 16.26 3.88 8.47
N VAL A 220 17.50 3.93 8.97
CA VAL A 220 18.58 3.02 8.59
C VAL A 220 18.16 1.56 8.81
N ARG A 221 17.63 1.24 10.00
CA ARG A 221 17.14 -0.12 10.32
C ARG A 221 16.03 -0.56 9.36
N ARG A 222 15.09 0.32 9.04
CA ARG A 222 14.00 0.04 8.10
C ARG A 222 14.53 -0.30 6.71
N HIS A 223 15.44 0.50 6.15
CA HIS A 223 16.00 0.28 4.80
C HIS A 223 16.90 -0.96 4.70
N ILE A 224 17.56 -1.37 5.79
CA ILE A 224 18.27 -2.66 5.85
C ILE A 224 17.29 -3.83 5.85
N GLY A 225 16.09 -3.65 6.41
CA GLY A 225 15.06 -4.68 6.52
C GLY A 225 14.89 -5.25 7.94
N PHE A 226 15.21 -4.47 8.97
CA PHE A 226 14.75 -4.76 10.32
C PHE A 226 13.25 -4.53 10.41
N THR A 227 12.54 -5.55 10.86
CA THR A 227 11.09 -5.52 11.05
C THR A 227 10.76 -5.30 12.52
N VAL A 228 9.78 -4.44 12.78
CA VAL A 228 9.22 -4.22 14.12
C VAL A 228 7.86 -4.91 14.15
N ALA A 229 7.63 -5.76 15.14
CA ALA A 229 6.36 -6.47 15.23
C ALA A 229 5.22 -5.49 15.49
N ARG A 230 4.07 -5.67 14.82
CA ARG A 230 2.91 -4.80 15.03
C ARG A 230 2.47 -4.76 16.50
N ALA A 231 2.54 -5.88 17.21
CA ALA A 231 2.22 -5.95 18.64
C ALA A 231 3.12 -5.05 19.50
N GLU A 232 4.42 -4.94 19.16
CA GLU A 232 5.34 -4.02 19.85
C GLU A 232 4.96 -2.56 19.59
N VAL A 233 4.55 -2.23 18.36
CA VAL A 233 4.08 -0.88 18.01
C VAL A 233 2.80 -0.54 18.76
N LEU A 234 1.84 -1.46 18.82
CA LEU A 234 0.58 -1.26 19.56
C LEU A 234 0.78 -1.15 21.09
N ALA A 235 1.93 -1.56 21.62
CA ALA A 235 2.28 -1.40 23.02
C ALA A 235 2.89 -0.01 23.35
N THR A 236 3.10 0.84 22.35
CA THR A 236 3.60 2.21 22.53
C THR A 236 2.46 3.21 22.81
N GLU A 237 2.79 4.44 23.16
CA GLU A 237 1.80 5.50 23.37
C GLU A 237 1.12 5.88 22.04
N PRO A 238 -0.23 5.89 21.97
CA PRO A 238 -0.93 6.30 20.76
C PRO A 238 -0.95 7.81 20.57
N VAL A 239 -1.01 8.24 19.31
CA VAL A 239 -1.41 9.59 18.91
C VAL A 239 -2.92 9.57 18.66
N SER A 240 -3.68 10.22 19.53
CA SER A 240 -5.14 10.35 19.39
C SER A 240 -5.50 11.56 18.54
N ASP A 241 -6.34 11.36 17.52
CA ASP A 241 -6.87 12.41 16.65
C ASP A 241 -8.17 11.93 15.98
N THR A 242 -8.81 12.81 15.21
CA THR A 242 -9.76 12.44 14.17
C THR A 242 -9.01 12.31 12.85
N TRP A 243 -8.90 11.07 12.36
CA TRP A 243 -8.12 10.69 11.20
C TRP A 243 -9.01 10.57 9.97
N GLN A 244 -8.75 11.41 8.96
CA GLN A 244 -9.43 11.40 7.68
C GLN A 244 -8.69 10.53 6.68
N VAL A 245 -9.36 9.52 6.09
CA VAL A 245 -8.77 8.64 5.09
C VAL A 245 -8.81 9.33 3.73
N LEU A 246 -7.65 9.78 3.25
CA LEU A 246 -7.53 10.63 2.07
C LEU A 246 -7.32 9.87 0.77
N GLY A 247 -6.92 8.60 0.82
CA GLY A 247 -6.61 7.83 -0.38
C GLY A 247 -5.69 6.66 -0.09
N TYR A 248 -5.21 6.04 -1.17
CA TYR A 248 -4.27 4.95 -1.05
C TYR A 248 -3.37 4.84 -2.28
N ALA A 249 -2.24 4.17 -2.09
CA ALA A 249 -1.36 3.72 -3.17
C ALA A 249 -1.18 2.21 -3.06
N GLU A 250 -1.12 1.52 -4.20
CA GLU A 250 -0.80 0.10 -4.26
C GLU A 250 0.52 -0.13 -4.99
N THR A 251 1.26 -1.13 -4.55
CA THR A 251 2.48 -1.58 -5.19
C THR A 251 2.42 -3.10 -5.30
N LEU A 252 2.59 -3.61 -6.53
CA LEU A 252 2.65 -5.04 -6.81
C LEU A 252 4.10 -5.52 -6.68
N GLU A 253 4.32 -6.49 -5.81
CA GLU A 253 5.61 -7.12 -5.49
C GLU A 253 5.49 -8.64 -5.74
N ASP A 254 5.75 -9.06 -6.99
CA ASP A 254 5.60 -10.46 -7.44
C ASP A 254 4.20 -11.03 -7.15
N ARG A 255 4.08 -11.87 -6.11
CA ARG A 255 2.83 -12.53 -5.70
C ARG A 255 2.11 -11.80 -4.57
N TYR A 256 2.58 -10.63 -4.18
CA TYR A 256 1.98 -9.82 -3.12
C TYR A 256 1.66 -8.43 -3.65
N THR A 257 0.60 -7.84 -3.11
CA THR A 257 0.32 -6.41 -3.28
C THR A 257 0.42 -5.77 -1.90
N THR A 258 1.10 -4.63 -1.85
CA THR A 258 1.18 -3.76 -0.67
C THR A 258 0.28 -2.55 -0.91
N ARG A 259 -0.64 -2.26 0.02
CA ARG A 259 -1.48 -1.06 0.03
C ARG A 259 -1.04 -0.13 1.14
N ARG A 260 -0.83 1.14 0.83
CA ARG A 260 -0.61 2.24 1.77
C ARG A 260 -1.86 3.11 1.81
N MET A 261 -2.61 3.07 2.91
CA MET A 261 -3.78 3.94 3.15
C MET A 261 -3.32 5.21 3.83
N TRP A 262 -3.54 6.38 3.23
CA TRP A 262 -3.11 7.68 3.75
C TRP A 262 -4.18 8.30 4.65
N LEU A 263 -3.75 8.76 5.82
CA LEU A 263 -4.54 9.37 6.88
C LEU A 263 -4.05 10.78 7.15
N SER A 264 -4.96 11.74 7.32
CA SER A 264 -4.65 13.08 7.84
C SER A 264 -5.30 13.29 9.20
N GLY A 265 -4.51 13.67 10.20
CA GLY A 265 -5.00 14.06 11.51
C GLY A 265 -5.59 15.47 11.47
N SER A 266 -6.82 15.62 11.97
CA SER A 266 -7.55 16.89 11.90
C SER A 266 -7.00 17.95 12.86
N ALA A 267 -6.61 17.54 14.06
CA ALA A 267 -6.02 18.43 15.05
C ALA A 267 -4.49 18.50 14.96
N THR A 268 -3.83 17.37 14.68
CA THR A 268 -2.37 17.28 14.63
C THR A 268 -1.78 17.73 13.30
N GLY A 269 -2.56 17.72 12.21
CA GLY A 269 -2.08 17.99 10.85
C GLY A 269 -1.11 16.93 10.31
N LEU A 270 -0.95 15.79 11.00
CA LEU A 270 -0.05 14.73 10.59
C LEU A 270 -0.61 13.98 9.37
N LEU A 271 0.26 13.72 8.39
CA LEU A 271 -0.03 12.87 7.23
C LEU A 271 0.72 11.54 7.36
N LEU A 272 -0.01 10.46 7.67
CA LEU A 272 0.54 9.16 8.02
C LEU A 272 -0.11 8.06 7.18
N SER A 273 0.45 6.85 7.20
CA SER A 273 -0.05 5.72 6.41
C SER A 273 -0.17 4.44 7.22
N VAL A 274 -1.27 3.72 7.00
CA VAL A 274 -1.45 2.33 7.41
C VAL A 274 -1.09 1.44 6.24
N GLN A 275 -0.13 0.55 6.44
CA GLN A 275 0.35 -0.37 5.41
C GLN A 275 -0.21 -1.78 5.64
N SER A 276 -0.81 -2.33 4.59
CA SER A 276 -1.30 -3.71 4.55
C SER A 276 -0.68 -4.43 3.37
N THR A 277 -0.26 -5.68 3.57
CA THR A 277 0.28 -6.52 2.49
C THR A 277 -0.55 -7.80 2.42
N ALA A 278 -0.98 -8.15 1.22
CA ALA A 278 -1.80 -9.32 0.95
C ALA A 278 -1.28 -10.03 -0.32
N PRO A 279 -1.46 -11.35 -0.46
CA PRO A 279 -1.21 -12.01 -1.74
C PRO A 279 -1.98 -11.33 -2.87
N SER A 280 -1.42 -11.28 -4.08
CA SER A 280 -2.02 -10.62 -5.24
C SER A 280 -3.40 -11.22 -5.53
N GLY A 281 -4.44 -10.38 -5.49
CA GLY A 281 -5.83 -10.79 -5.65
C GLY A 281 -6.54 -11.24 -4.37
N ALA A 282 -5.86 -11.24 -3.22
CA ALA A 282 -6.50 -11.22 -1.91
C ALA A 282 -6.86 -9.79 -1.55
N SER A 283 -7.88 -9.62 -0.72
CA SER A 283 -8.32 -8.30 -0.30
C SER A 283 -7.45 -7.77 0.84
N PHE A 284 -7.40 -6.45 0.93
CA PHE A 284 -6.75 -5.74 2.02
C PHE A 284 -7.67 -5.56 3.22
N ASP A 285 -7.07 -5.15 4.33
CA ASP A 285 -7.78 -4.56 5.46
C ASP A 285 -8.71 -3.44 4.96
N ASN A 286 -10.00 -3.61 5.17
CA ASN A 286 -11.07 -2.73 4.69
C ASN A 286 -11.63 -1.82 5.80
N ARG A 287 -11.02 -1.81 6.99
CA ARG A 287 -11.45 -0.95 8.10
C ARG A 287 -11.31 0.54 7.79
N LEU A 288 -10.45 0.86 6.83
CA LEU A 288 -10.23 2.20 6.33
C LEU A 288 -10.77 2.28 4.91
N THR A 289 -11.53 3.33 4.61
CA THR A 289 -12.08 3.59 3.28
C THR A 289 -11.91 5.08 2.97
N PRO A 290 -11.33 5.46 1.81
CA PRO A 290 -11.21 6.86 1.41
C PRO A 290 -12.54 7.61 1.50
N GLY A 291 -12.50 8.85 1.98
CA GLY A 291 -13.71 9.67 2.18
C GLY A 291 -14.42 9.41 3.51
N ARG A 292 -13.86 8.55 4.37
CA ARG A 292 -14.33 8.34 5.74
C ARG A 292 -13.28 8.80 6.76
N GLU A 293 -13.73 9.04 7.98
CA GLU A 293 -12.91 9.41 9.12
C GLU A 293 -13.26 8.58 10.34
N PHE A 294 -12.32 8.47 11.28
CA PHE A 294 -12.53 7.85 12.58
C PHE A 294 -11.79 8.63 13.66
N THR A 295 -12.29 8.58 14.90
CA THR A 295 -11.62 9.16 16.07
C THR A 295 -10.99 8.05 16.89
N GLY A 296 -9.69 8.17 17.17
CA GLY A 296 -8.97 7.17 17.95
C GLY A 296 -7.46 7.31 17.90
N GLY A 297 -6.78 6.40 18.59
CA GLY A 297 -5.34 6.32 18.65
C GLY A 297 -4.74 5.60 17.44
N VAL A 298 -3.68 6.18 16.86
CA VAL A 298 -2.76 5.48 15.94
C VAL A 298 -1.39 5.37 16.58
N TYR A 299 -0.65 4.30 16.27
CA TYR A 299 0.61 3.98 16.93
C TYR A 299 1.74 4.12 15.93
N LEU A 300 2.68 5.03 16.20
CA LEU A 300 3.78 5.34 15.29
C LEU A 300 4.81 4.21 15.29
N TYR A 301 5.23 3.78 14.09
CA TYR A 301 6.41 2.93 13.98
C TYR A 301 7.68 3.70 14.40
N PRO A 302 8.78 3.00 14.75
CA PRO A 302 10.05 3.65 15.06
C PRO A 302 10.49 4.61 13.95
N GLY A 303 10.95 5.79 14.36
CA GLY A 303 11.10 6.96 13.49
C GLY A 303 10.00 7.99 13.68
N GLY A 304 8.92 7.67 14.41
CA GLY A 304 7.87 8.64 14.68
C GLY A 304 7.20 9.10 13.38
N PRO A 305 6.77 10.38 13.30
CA PRO A 305 6.10 10.92 12.12
C PRO A 305 6.95 10.88 10.84
N SER A 306 8.28 10.94 10.93
CA SER A 306 9.15 10.88 9.75
C SER A 306 9.19 9.50 9.09
N SER A 307 8.69 8.46 9.76
CA SER A 307 8.45 7.14 9.14
C SER A 307 7.20 7.11 8.25
N PHE A 308 6.29 8.08 8.43
CA PHE A 308 4.95 8.10 7.84
C PHE A 308 4.12 6.84 8.08
N ARG A 309 4.51 5.95 8.99
CA ARG A 309 3.89 4.63 9.15
C ARG A 309 3.29 4.50 10.53
N VAL A 310 2.04 4.07 10.56
CA VAL A 310 1.30 3.79 11.79
C VAL A 310 0.67 2.41 11.77
N ALA A 311 0.45 1.87 12.97
CA ALA A 311 -0.50 0.80 13.20
C ALA A 311 -1.80 1.38 13.78
N ILE A 312 -2.93 0.80 13.41
CA ILE A 312 -4.23 1.01 14.07
C ILE A 312 -4.54 -0.18 14.99
N PRO A 313 -5.32 -0.01 16.07
CA PRO A 313 -5.75 -1.07 16.98
C PRO A 313 -6.29 -2.31 16.27
N ASP A 314 -6.37 -3.44 16.95
CA ASP A 314 -7.16 -4.59 16.48
C ASP A 314 -8.66 -4.36 16.65
N GLY A 315 -9.45 -5.10 15.87
CA GLY A 315 -10.91 -4.99 15.90
C GLY A 315 -11.46 -3.98 14.90
N ASP A 316 -12.75 -3.71 15.02
CA ASP A 316 -13.46 -2.78 14.17
C ASP A 316 -13.01 -1.33 14.44
N VAL A 317 -12.94 -0.53 13.39
CA VAL A 317 -12.68 0.91 13.48
C VAL A 317 -13.92 1.61 12.94
N PRO A 318 -14.85 2.01 13.81
CA PRO A 318 -16.06 2.69 13.39
C PRO A 318 -15.69 3.98 12.65
N THR A 319 -16.08 4.07 11.39
CA THR A 319 -15.81 5.24 10.55
C THR A 319 -17.11 5.93 10.16
N THR A 320 -17.06 7.26 10.02
CA THR A 320 -18.16 8.09 9.50
C THR A 320 -17.72 8.77 8.20
N PRO A 321 -18.64 9.15 7.29
CA PRO A 321 -18.28 9.96 6.14
C PRO A 321 -17.62 11.28 6.56
N ILE A 322 -16.61 11.73 5.82
CA ILE A 322 -16.00 13.05 6.03
C ILE A 322 -17.02 14.12 5.65
N GLU A 323 -17.39 14.98 6.60
CA GLU A 323 -18.27 16.13 6.32
C GLU A 323 -17.48 17.32 5.75
N ARG A 324 -16.24 17.50 6.22
CA ARG A 324 -15.34 18.58 5.80
C ARG A 324 -13.90 18.12 5.92
N LEU A 325 -13.08 18.36 4.90
CA LEU A 325 -11.65 18.11 4.97
C LEU A 325 -10.97 19.08 5.95
N ALA A 326 -10.16 18.54 6.84
CA ALA A 326 -9.32 19.30 7.77
C ALA A 326 -7.96 19.66 7.16
N VAL A 327 -7.57 19.03 6.05
CA VAL A 327 -6.31 19.30 5.36
C VAL A 327 -6.48 20.38 4.30
N THR A 328 -5.55 21.33 4.25
CA THR A 328 -5.46 22.32 3.17
C THR A 328 -4.27 21.99 2.28
N GLY A 329 -4.45 22.07 0.96
CA GLY A 329 -3.35 21.86 0.03
C GLY A 329 -2.32 22.99 0.06
N THR A 330 -1.06 22.62 -0.17
CA THR A 330 0.09 23.54 -0.26
C THR A 330 0.46 23.83 -1.71
N GLY A 331 1.32 24.83 -1.96
CA GLY A 331 2.02 24.96 -3.24
C GLY A 331 3.08 23.87 -3.43
N ILE A 332 3.52 23.63 -4.66
CA ILE A 332 4.51 22.60 -4.99
C ILE A 332 5.85 22.87 -4.31
N ASP A 333 6.31 24.12 -4.26
CA ASP A 333 7.60 24.46 -3.64
C ASP A 333 7.60 24.23 -2.13
N ALA A 334 6.47 24.49 -1.47
CA ALA A 334 6.30 24.19 -0.05
C ALA A 334 6.32 22.67 0.22
N ALA A 335 5.70 21.87 -0.66
CA ALA A 335 5.75 20.41 -0.59
C ALA A 335 7.17 19.87 -0.82
N LEU A 336 7.91 20.43 -1.79
CA LEU A 336 9.31 20.09 -2.03
C LEU A 336 10.23 20.48 -0.86
N ALA A 337 9.98 21.61 -0.21
CA ALA A 337 10.68 21.99 1.01
C ALA A 337 10.38 21.02 2.16
N GLY A 338 9.14 20.53 2.26
CA GLY A 338 8.76 19.43 3.16
C GLY A 338 9.54 18.15 2.89
N ARG A 339 9.61 17.75 1.62
CA ARG A 339 10.40 16.60 1.18
C ARG A 339 11.89 16.75 1.52
N ALA A 340 12.47 17.93 1.30
CA ALA A 340 13.87 18.20 1.64
C ALA A 340 14.16 18.02 3.13
N ARG A 341 13.26 18.49 4.02
CA ARG A 341 13.36 18.25 5.46
C ARG A 341 13.26 16.77 5.81
N ALA A 342 12.35 16.04 5.16
CA ALA A 342 12.22 14.59 5.38
C ALA A 342 13.48 13.83 4.91
N LEU A 343 14.08 14.23 3.80
CA LEU A 343 15.34 13.65 3.29
C LEU A 343 16.54 13.90 4.21
N ALA A 344 16.53 14.99 4.99
CA ALA A 344 17.56 15.21 6.00
C ALA A 344 17.50 14.18 7.15
N VAL A 345 16.32 13.59 7.40
CA VAL A 345 16.12 12.53 8.41
C VAL A 345 16.28 11.14 7.79
N ASP A 346 15.69 10.91 6.63
CA ASP A 346 15.76 9.67 5.85
C ASP A 346 16.21 9.95 4.41
N PRO A 347 17.54 9.94 4.13
CA PRO A 347 18.07 10.16 2.79
C PRO A 347 17.62 9.14 1.74
N TRP A 348 17.10 7.99 2.15
CA TRP A 348 16.65 6.91 1.28
C TRP A 348 15.13 6.94 1.04
N LEU A 349 14.46 8.02 1.45
CA LEU A 349 13.02 8.18 1.27
C LEU A 349 12.66 8.22 -0.23
N LEU A 350 12.03 7.15 -0.71
CA LEU A 350 11.60 7.02 -2.10
C LEU A 350 10.39 7.90 -2.43
N ARG A 351 9.49 8.08 -1.46
CA ARG A 351 8.16 8.66 -1.64
C ARG A 351 7.84 9.57 -0.47
N PHE A 352 7.51 10.82 -0.75
CA PHE A 352 7.10 11.80 0.24
C PHE A 352 5.62 12.15 0.05
N PRO A 353 4.76 11.91 1.04
CA PRO A 353 3.34 12.25 0.93
C PRO A 353 3.14 13.77 1.06
N ALA A 354 2.27 14.33 0.25
CA ALA A 354 1.86 15.73 0.37
C ALA A 354 0.42 15.92 -0.10
N VAL A 355 -0.20 17.01 0.34
CA VAL A 355 -1.41 17.54 -0.30
C VAL A 355 -1.02 18.84 -0.99
N VAL A 356 -1.14 18.86 -2.32
CA VAL A 356 -0.79 20.02 -3.15
C VAL A 356 -2.04 20.56 -3.84
N THR A 357 -2.19 21.88 -3.87
CA THR A 357 -3.25 22.53 -4.63
C THR A 357 -2.77 22.80 -6.04
N ALA A 358 -3.17 21.93 -6.97
CA ALA A 358 -2.66 21.94 -8.33
C ALA A 358 -3.75 21.59 -9.35
N ARG A 359 -3.46 21.86 -10.63
CA ARG A 359 -4.28 21.47 -11.78
C ARG A 359 -3.51 20.57 -12.73
N PRO A 360 -4.16 19.59 -13.37
CA PRO A 360 -3.53 18.78 -14.40
C PRO A 360 -3.35 19.59 -15.69
N VAL A 361 -2.12 19.63 -16.20
CA VAL A 361 -1.77 20.25 -17.48
C VAL A 361 -1.10 19.22 -18.38
N GLN A 362 -1.54 19.12 -19.63
CA GLN A 362 -0.93 18.25 -20.63
C GLN A 362 -0.42 19.06 -21.82
N GLN A 363 0.87 18.96 -22.10
CA GLN A 363 1.46 19.45 -23.34
C GLN A 363 1.22 18.43 -24.46
N ALA A 364 0.91 18.90 -25.67
CA ALA A 364 0.56 18.02 -26.80
C ALA A 364 1.78 17.45 -27.52
N LYS A 365 2.90 18.18 -27.60
CA LYS A 365 4.10 17.81 -28.37
C LYS A 365 5.40 18.29 -27.70
N PRO A 366 6.23 17.39 -27.14
CA PRO A 366 5.93 15.99 -26.84
C PRO A 366 4.79 15.87 -25.80
N LYS A 367 4.09 14.73 -25.76
CA LYS A 367 3.05 14.47 -24.75
C LYS A 367 3.71 14.43 -23.38
N ARG A 368 3.52 15.48 -22.57
CA ARG A 368 4.04 15.57 -21.21
C ARG A 368 2.95 16.02 -20.26
N ARG A 369 2.91 15.44 -19.08
CA ARG A 369 1.87 15.64 -18.06
C ARG A 369 2.47 16.26 -16.84
N TYR A 370 1.79 17.25 -16.29
CA TYR A 370 2.25 18.00 -15.13
C TYR A 370 1.09 18.27 -14.18
N LEU A 371 1.39 18.26 -12.89
CA LEU A 371 0.63 19.02 -11.92
C LEU A 371 1.25 20.41 -11.84
N VAL A 372 0.43 21.45 -11.98
CA VAL A 372 0.86 22.86 -11.94
C VAL A 372 0.07 23.56 -10.85
N ASP A 373 0.76 24.24 -9.93
CA ASP A 373 0.12 25.00 -8.86
C ASP A 373 -0.28 26.42 -9.30
N ALA A 374 -0.72 27.25 -8.34
CA ALA A 374 -1.17 28.61 -8.59
C ALA A 374 -0.04 29.55 -9.03
N ASP A 375 1.19 29.30 -8.57
CA ASP A 375 2.37 30.12 -8.85
C ASP A 375 3.06 29.70 -10.17
N GLY A 376 2.59 28.61 -10.79
CA GLY A 376 3.12 28.07 -12.04
C GLY A 376 4.25 27.06 -11.83
N SER A 377 4.60 26.74 -10.59
CA SER A 377 5.52 25.64 -10.27
C SER A 377 4.89 24.33 -10.72
N ALA A 378 5.71 23.43 -11.28
CA ALA A 378 5.22 22.26 -12.00
C ALA A 378 6.06 21.02 -11.71
N LEU A 379 5.40 19.89 -11.43
CA LEU A 379 6.04 18.57 -11.31
C LEU A 379 5.50 17.60 -12.36
N PRO A 380 6.36 16.79 -13.02
CA PRO A 380 5.92 15.75 -13.94
C PRO A 380 4.96 14.76 -13.24
N ALA A 381 3.79 14.53 -13.80
CA ALA A 381 2.82 13.59 -13.23
C ALA A 381 3.14 12.16 -13.66
N ILE A 382 3.30 11.25 -12.68
CA ILE A 382 3.62 9.84 -12.87
C ILE A 382 2.38 9.00 -12.59
N CYS A 383 1.44 9.00 -13.52
CA CYS A 383 0.28 8.12 -13.48
C CYS A 383 -0.08 7.60 -14.86
N ASP A 384 -0.76 6.46 -14.90
CA ASP A 384 -1.27 5.88 -16.13
C ASP A 384 -2.38 6.73 -16.76
N ASP A 385 -2.81 6.34 -17.96
CA ASP A 385 -3.80 7.06 -18.74
C ASP A 385 -5.19 7.09 -18.07
N ASP A 386 -5.56 6.05 -17.32
CA ASP A 386 -6.87 5.98 -16.66
C ASP A 386 -6.92 6.95 -15.46
N ARG A 387 -5.93 6.88 -14.58
CA ARG A 387 -5.80 7.82 -13.45
C ARG A 387 -5.67 9.25 -13.93
N TRP A 388 -4.93 9.50 -15.02
CA TRP A 388 -4.83 10.82 -15.61
C TRP A 388 -6.16 11.35 -16.15
N ALA A 389 -6.94 10.51 -16.83
CA ALA A 389 -8.25 10.89 -17.36
C ALA A 389 -9.23 11.24 -16.22
N ARG A 390 -9.24 10.45 -15.13
CA ARG A 390 -10.05 10.72 -13.94
C ARG A 390 -9.65 12.03 -13.27
N LEU A 391 -8.35 12.29 -13.14
CA LEU A 391 -7.82 13.54 -12.59
C LEU A 391 -8.25 14.76 -13.42
N GLN A 392 -8.18 14.67 -14.75
CA GLN A 392 -8.64 15.74 -15.65
C GLN A 392 -10.16 15.96 -15.54
N ALA A 393 -10.94 14.88 -15.56
CA ALA A 393 -12.39 14.96 -15.46
C ALA A 393 -12.86 15.53 -14.12
N GLY A 394 -12.28 15.07 -13.01
CA GLY A 394 -12.65 15.50 -11.66
C GLY A 394 -12.24 16.94 -11.35
N SER A 395 -11.06 17.36 -11.80
CA SER A 395 -10.60 18.75 -11.59
C SER A 395 -11.29 19.76 -12.51
N GLY A 396 -11.72 19.34 -13.71
CA GLY A 396 -12.18 20.24 -14.75
C GLY A 396 -11.12 21.28 -15.16
N GLY A 397 -9.83 20.97 -14.96
CA GLY A 397 -8.71 21.89 -15.22
C GLY A 397 -8.53 23.01 -14.18
N ARG A 398 -9.28 22.98 -13.08
CA ARG A 398 -9.16 23.94 -11.98
C ARG A 398 -8.09 23.52 -10.98
N LEU A 399 -7.60 24.48 -10.21
CA LEU A 399 -6.78 24.21 -9.04
C LEU A 399 -7.64 23.47 -8.00
N GLN A 400 -7.17 22.33 -7.54
CA GLN A 400 -7.80 21.55 -6.48
C GLN A 400 -6.73 20.92 -5.58
N PRO A 401 -7.02 20.70 -4.30
CA PRO A 401 -6.13 19.90 -3.47
C PRO A 401 -6.09 18.45 -3.97
N VAL A 402 -4.88 17.92 -4.08
CA VAL A 402 -4.59 16.56 -4.55
C VAL A 402 -3.67 15.91 -3.54
N LEU A 403 -4.06 14.74 -3.03
CA LEU A 403 -3.14 13.87 -2.30
C LEU A 403 -2.15 13.27 -3.30
N VAL A 404 -0.86 13.43 -3.04
CA VAL A 404 0.21 12.97 -3.92
C VAL A 404 1.32 12.25 -3.16
N GLU A 405 2.02 11.35 -3.84
CA GLU A 405 3.36 10.89 -3.45
C GLU A 405 4.41 11.54 -4.36
N ILE A 406 5.26 12.39 -3.80
CA ILE A 406 6.39 13.00 -4.52
C ILE A 406 7.56 12.02 -4.51
N THR A 407 8.01 11.64 -5.69
CA THR A 407 9.18 10.78 -5.91
C THR A 407 10.35 11.62 -6.43
N ARG A 408 11.43 10.94 -6.80
CA ARG A 408 12.54 11.56 -7.52
C ARG A 408 12.16 12.03 -8.92
N ASP A 409 11.32 11.26 -9.60
CA ASP A 409 11.06 11.41 -11.03
C ASP A 409 9.85 12.32 -11.31
N GLY A 410 9.14 12.74 -10.26
CA GLY A 410 7.90 13.50 -10.39
C GLY A 410 6.93 13.26 -9.24
N VAL A 411 5.64 13.36 -9.54
CA VAL A 411 4.55 13.32 -8.57
C VAL A 411 3.48 12.31 -8.99
N ASP A 412 3.14 11.37 -8.10
CA ASP A 412 2.09 10.37 -8.31
C ASP A 412 0.79 10.85 -7.64
N PRO A 413 -0.22 11.30 -8.42
CA PRO A 413 -1.50 11.71 -7.88
C PRO A 413 -2.33 10.50 -7.43
N LEU A 414 -2.77 10.52 -6.17
CA LEU A 414 -3.50 9.42 -5.54
C LEU A 414 -5.00 9.69 -5.41
N SER A 415 -5.37 10.90 -5.00
CA SER A 415 -6.77 11.30 -4.83
C SER A 415 -6.98 12.77 -5.11
N LEU A 416 -8.13 13.11 -5.70
CA LEU A 416 -8.68 14.45 -5.68
C LEU A 416 -9.45 14.68 -4.37
N LEU A 417 -9.25 15.85 -3.78
CA LEU A 417 -9.88 16.25 -2.52
C LEU A 417 -10.82 17.43 -2.79
N SER A 418 -12.06 17.33 -2.31
CA SER A 418 -13.08 18.36 -2.50
C SER A 418 -13.14 19.31 -1.30
N ASP A 419 -12.94 20.59 -1.55
CA ASP A 419 -13.15 21.66 -0.56
C ASP A 419 -14.63 21.90 -0.24
N ALA A 420 -15.53 21.37 -1.09
CA ALA A 420 -16.96 21.47 -0.88
C ALA A 420 -17.49 20.31 -0.03
N PRO A 421 -18.48 20.56 0.87
CA PRO A 421 -19.16 19.50 1.60
C PRO A 421 -19.68 18.42 0.65
N PRO A 422 -19.57 17.12 1.00
CA PRO A 422 -20.03 16.05 0.14
C PRO A 422 -21.54 16.16 -0.10
N SER A 423 -21.95 16.03 -1.36
CA SER A 423 -23.36 16.01 -1.75
C SER A 423 -23.54 15.28 -3.08
N ARG A 424 -24.78 15.03 -3.48
CA ARG A 424 -25.07 14.48 -4.83
C ARG A 424 -24.58 15.39 -5.96
N LEU A 425 -24.42 16.70 -5.71
CA LEU A 425 -24.02 17.69 -6.71
C LEU A 425 -22.50 17.92 -6.72
N THR A 426 -21.87 17.90 -5.55
CA THR A 426 -20.45 18.19 -5.36
C THR A 426 -19.58 16.92 -5.36
N GLY A 427 -20.18 15.74 -5.25
CA GLY A 427 -19.48 14.46 -5.17
C GLY A 427 -18.96 14.16 -3.77
N PRO A 428 -18.15 13.09 -3.61
CA PRO A 428 -17.54 12.73 -2.33
C PRO A 428 -16.42 13.71 -1.95
N ALA A 429 -16.11 13.82 -0.65
CA ALA A 429 -14.96 14.61 -0.15
C ALA A 429 -13.63 14.12 -0.72
N VAL A 430 -13.53 12.81 -1.03
CA VAL A 430 -12.33 12.16 -1.56
C VAL A 430 -12.71 11.35 -2.79
N THR A 431 -12.02 11.58 -3.89
CA THR A 431 -12.12 10.78 -5.11
C THR A 431 -10.77 10.13 -5.38
N ALA A 432 -10.64 8.85 -5.03
CA ALA A 432 -9.45 8.07 -5.33
C ALA A 432 -9.29 7.89 -6.85
N LEU A 433 -8.06 8.03 -7.35
CA LEU A 433 -7.74 8.01 -8.78
C LEU A 433 -7.49 6.59 -9.29
#